data_AF-A0A2G5DH01-F1
#
_entry.id   AF-A0A2G5DH01-F1
#
_cell.length_a   1.000
_cell.length_b   1.000
_cell.length_c   1.000
_cell.angle_alpha   90.00
_cell.angle_beta   90.00
_cell.angle_gamma   90.00
#
_symmetry.space_group_name_H-M   'P 1'
#
loop_
_entity.id
_entity.type
_entity.pdbx_description
1 polymer ?
#
loop_
_entity_poly.entity_id
_entity_poly.type
_entity_poly.pdbx_seq_one_letter_code
_entity_poly.pdbx_strand_id
1 'polypeptide(L)'
;MRVRYLHVDVFLDVSIRWIYRKCKGCTRVGTVTLVPGYGSPLMLDKSKAGEYTLMLLDYQGLEPVDFSFGKGWKAESVLGTQFEIDLAEGEFSAYCVEGKVPVSLSGFEVKLG
;
A
#
# COMPACT_ATOMS: atom_id res chain seq x y z
N MET A 1 27.00 -14.65 3.73
CA MET A 1 26.38 -13.39 3.27
C MET A 1 25.21 -13.10 4.21
N ARG A 2 25.36 -12.18 5.18
CA ARG A 2 24.28 -11.80 6.12
C ARG A 2 23.50 -10.65 5.48
N VAL A 3 22.37 -10.94 4.84
CA VAL A 3 21.42 -9.90 4.44
C VAL A 3 20.79 -9.36 5.73
N ARG A 4 21.17 -8.13 6.11
CA ARG A 4 20.55 -7.42 7.23
C ARG A 4 19.34 -6.69 6.66
N TYR A 5 18.14 -7.21 6.90
CA TYR A 5 16.91 -6.52 6.54
C TYR A 5 16.74 -5.31 7.48
N LEU A 6 16.58 -4.14 6.90
CA LEU A 6 16.15 -2.95 7.62
C LEU A 6 14.62 -2.95 7.63
N HIS A 7 14.04 -2.66 8.79
CA HIS A 7 12.60 -2.48 8.95
C HIS A 7 12.17 -1.24 8.18
N VAL A 8 11.13 -1.36 7.36
CA VAL A 8 10.59 -0.27 6.55
C VAL A 8 9.08 -0.24 6.73
N ASP A 9 8.55 0.87 7.24
CA ASP A 9 7.11 1.07 7.44
C ASP A 9 6.48 1.67 6.21
N VAL A 10 5.53 0.97 5.58
CA VAL A 10 4.86 1.48 4.37
C VAL A 10 3.60 2.26 4.74
N PHE A 11 3.54 3.53 4.34
CA PHE A 11 2.44 4.46 4.61
C PHE A 11 1.62 4.74 3.37
N LEU A 12 0.31 4.87 3.60
CA LEU A 12 -0.65 5.43 2.66
C LEU A 12 -0.93 6.88 3.04
N ASP A 13 -0.46 7.83 2.22
CA ASP A 13 -0.83 9.23 2.37
C ASP A 13 -2.19 9.47 1.70
N VAL A 14 -3.26 9.26 2.46
CA VAL A 14 -4.63 9.34 1.93
C VAL A 14 -5.27 10.65 2.34
N SER A 15 -4.99 11.69 1.57
CA SER A 15 -5.96 12.77 1.41
C SER A 15 -7.23 12.14 0.82
N ILE A 16 -8.29 12.10 1.61
CA ILE A 16 -9.59 11.45 1.33
C ILE A 16 -9.96 11.57 -0.17
N ARG A 17 -9.85 10.46 -0.91
CA ARG A 17 -10.22 10.38 -2.32
C ARG A 17 -11.52 9.60 -2.45
N TRP A 18 -12.58 10.32 -2.81
CA TRP A 18 -13.89 9.74 -3.10
C TRP A 18 -13.96 9.46 -4.60
N ILE A 19 -14.12 8.20 -4.98
CA ILE A 19 -14.37 7.82 -6.37
C ILE A 19 -15.87 7.83 -6.59
N TYR A 20 -16.33 8.60 -7.57
CA TYR A 20 -17.70 8.62 -8.07
C TYR A 20 -17.68 8.23 -9.54
N ARG A 21 -18.44 7.21 -9.93
CA ARG A 21 -18.54 6.79 -11.33
C ARG A 21 -19.99 6.50 -11.72
N LYS A 22 -20.37 6.97 -12.90
CA LYS A 22 -21.63 6.61 -13.55
C LYS A 22 -21.39 5.41 -14.46
N CYS A 23 -22.16 4.35 -14.28
CA CYS A 23 -22.11 3.18 -15.16
C CYS A 23 -22.50 3.57 -16.58
N LYS A 24 -21.65 3.23 -17.56
CA LYS A 24 -21.90 3.52 -18.98
C LYS A 24 -23.13 2.80 -19.55
N GLY A 25 -23.51 1.65 -18.96
CA GLY A 25 -24.65 0.85 -19.40
C GLY A 25 -25.97 1.27 -18.73
N CYS A 26 -26.11 1.00 -17.43
CA CYS A 26 -27.38 1.23 -16.72
C CYS A 26 -27.56 2.64 -16.15
N THR A 27 -26.57 3.53 -16.33
CA THR A 27 -26.55 4.92 -15.86
C THR A 27 -26.57 5.13 -14.34
N ARG A 28 -26.62 4.05 -13.55
CA ARG A 28 -26.51 4.11 -12.09
C ARG A 28 -25.16 4.69 -11.68
N VAL A 29 -25.19 5.43 -10.59
CA VAL A 29 -24.00 5.96 -9.94
C VAL A 29 -23.54 4.94 -8.89
N GLY A 30 -22.24 4.73 -8.81
CA GLY A 30 -21.63 4.10 -7.67
C GLY A 30 -20.43 4.86 -7.13
N THR A 31 -20.07 4.55 -5.89
CA THR A 31 -18.99 5.18 -5.14
C THR A 31 -18.04 4.16 -4.55
N VAL A 32 -16.78 4.56 -4.39
CA VAL A 32 -15.77 3.87 -3.58
C VAL A 32 -15.09 4.93 -2.72
N THR A 33 -15.04 4.71 -1.42
CA THR A 33 -14.47 5.63 -0.44
C THR A 33 -13.51 4.89 0.47
N LEU A 34 -12.34 5.46 0.73
CA LEU A 34 -11.48 4.96 1.80
C LEU A 34 -12.10 5.31 3.15
N VAL A 35 -12.24 4.33 4.04
CA VAL A 35 -12.73 4.54 5.40
C VAL A 35 -11.58 5.05 6.28
N PRO A 36 -11.62 6.31 6.75
CA PRO A 36 -10.55 6.86 7.58
C PRO A 36 -10.46 6.13 8.94
N GLY A 37 -9.25 6.02 9.48
CA GLY A 37 -9.01 5.33 10.76
C GLY A 37 -9.00 3.80 10.66
N TYR A 38 -9.18 3.24 9.46
CA TYR A 38 -9.02 1.82 9.18
C TYR A 38 -7.76 1.57 8.34
N GLY A 39 -7.13 0.43 8.59
CA GLY A 39 -5.81 0.11 8.06
C GLY A 39 -4.69 0.71 8.90
N SER A 40 -3.48 0.20 8.73
CA SER A 40 -2.30 0.68 9.43
C SER A 40 -1.04 0.48 8.57
N PRO A 41 0.09 1.14 8.87
CA PRO A 41 1.31 1.00 8.08
C PRO A 41 1.83 -0.44 8.08
N LEU A 42 2.35 -0.96 6.96
CA LEU A 42 2.90 -2.31 6.95
C LEU A 42 4.24 -2.33 7.72
N MET A 43 4.24 -2.94 8.91
CA MET A 43 5.43 -3.17 9.72
C MET A 43 6.01 -4.58 9.45
N LEU A 44 7.30 -4.80 9.76
CA LEU A 44 7.97 -6.08 9.45
C LEU A 44 7.39 -7.27 10.22
N ASP A 45 7.00 -7.07 11.47
CA ASP A 45 6.34 -8.08 12.29
C ASP A 45 5.00 -8.50 11.67
N LYS A 46 4.22 -7.53 11.16
CA LYS A 46 2.96 -7.76 10.45
C LYS A 46 3.16 -8.45 9.12
N SER A 47 4.18 -8.06 8.34
CA SER A 47 4.55 -8.74 7.09
C SER A 47 4.87 -10.22 7.32
N LYS A 48 5.55 -10.55 8.42
CA LYS A 48 5.87 -11.95 8.77
C LYS A 48 4.66 -12.75 9.28
N ALA A 49 3.66 -12.07 9.84
CA ALA A 49 2.44 -12.71 10.33
C ALA A 49 1.50 -13.16 9.20
N GLY A 50 1.69 -12.65 7.98
CA GLY A 50 1.07 -13.16 6.75
C GLY A 50 -0.29 -12.57 6.40
N GLU A 51 -1.04 -12.01 7.35
CA GLU A 51 -2.32 -11.33 7.06
C GLU A 51 -2.40 -9.96 7.73
N TYR A 52 -2.66 -8.94 6.90
CA TYR A 52 -2.70 -7.56 7.34
C TYR A 52 -3.59 -6.69 6.45
N THR A 53 -4.26 -5.72 7.05
CA THR A 53 -5.13 -4.77 6.34
C THR A 53 -4.44 -3.42 6.22
N LEU A 54 -4.08 -3.03 4.99
CA LEU A 54 -3.50 -1.71 4.71
C LEU A 54 -4.57 -0.61 4.58
N MET A 55 -5.72 -0.98 4.06
CA MET A 55 -6.82 -0.06 3.77
C MET A 55 -8.15 -0.78 3.85
N LEU A 56 -9.20 -0.04 4.21
CA LEU A 56 -10.58 -0.48 4.11
C LEU A 56 -11.33 0.44 3.14
N LEU A 57 -12.04 -0.15 2.19
CA LEU A 57 -12.87 0.56 1.23
C LEU A 57 -14.35 0.30 1.55
N ASP A 58 -15.14 1.37 1.54
CA ASP A 58 -16.61 1.30 1.51
C ASP A 58 -17.06 1.59 0.08
N TYR A 59 -17.92 0.72 -0.46
CA TYR A 59 -18.41 0.85 -1.82
C TYR A 59 -19.94 0.75 -1.89
N GLN A 60 -20.54 1.55 -2.78
CA GLN A 60 -21.96 1.50 -3.07
C GLN A 60 -22.16 1.48 -4.57
N GLY A 61 -22.64 0.36 -5.13
CA GLY A 61 -22.91 0.24 -6.58
C GLY A 61 -21.68 0.31 -7.50
N LEU A 62 -20.47 0.31 -6.94
CA LEU A 62 -19.18 0.27 -7.66
C LEU A 62 -18.20 -0.65 -6.90
N GLU A 63 -18.41 -1.95 -7.02
CA GLU A 63 -17.57 -2.96 -6.35
C GLU A 63 -16.15 -2.99 -6.95
N PRO A 64 -15.08 -2.85 -6.12
CA PRO A 64 -13.72 -3.10 -6.56
C PRO A 64 -13.50 -4.59 -6.83
N VAL A 65 -13.06 -4.94 -8.04
CA VAL A 65 -12.82 -6.34 -8.43
C VAL A 65 -11.34 -6.68 -8.54
N ASP A 66 -10.47 -5.67 -8.55
CA ASP A 66 -9.02 -5.82 -8.68
C ASP A 66 -8.30 -4.63 -8.03
N PHE A 67 -7.02 -4.82 -7.72
CA PHE A 67 -6.14 -3.81 -7.16
C PHE A 67 -4.79 -3.81 -7.87
N SER A 68 -4.36 -2.65 -8.34
CA SER A 68 -3.01 -2.45 -8.87
C SER A 68 -2.21 -1.50 -7.99
N PHE A 69 -0.97 -1.91 -7.70
CA PHE A 69 0.01 -1.05 -7.08
C PHE A 69 0.52 0.01 -8.09
N GLY A 70 1.07 1.10 -7.56
CA GLY A 70 1.56 2.22 -8.36
C GLY A 70 2.42 3.16 -7.50
N LYS A 71 2.41 4.45 -7.82
CA LYS A 71 3.16 5.50 -7.10
C LYS A 71 2.44 6.01 -5.85
N GLY A 72 3.18 6.69 -4.99
CA GLY A 72 2.65 7.47 -3.86
C GLY A 72 2.72 6.76 -2.52
N TRP A 73 3.30 5.56 -2.49
CA TRP A 73 3.65 4.87 -1.26
C TRP A 73 4.86 5.55 -0.64
N LYS A 74 4.86 5.67 0.68
CA LYS A 74 5.99 6.20 1.43
C LYS A 74 6.52 5.12 2.35
N ALA A 75 7.81 5.16 2.59
CA ALA A 75 8.47 4.26 3.50
C ALA A 75 9.40 5.01 4.44
N GLU A 76 9.49 4.56 5.68
CA GLU A 76 10.53 5.02 6.59
C GLU A 76 11.27 3.84 7.19
N SER A 77 12.60 3.91 7.18
CA SER A 77 13.40 2.92 7.89
C SER A 77 13.39 3.15 9.39
N VAL A 78 13.68 2.13 10.19
CA VAL A 78 13.90 2.30 11.65
C VAL A 78 15.02 3.28 12.02
N LEU A 79 15.86 3.67 11.05
CA LEU A 79 16.91 4.67 11.25
C LEU A 79 16.54 6.05 10.68
N GLY A 80 15.29 6.24 10.27
CA GLY A 80 14.75 7.51 9.80
C GLY A 80 15.02 7.82 8.31
N THR A 81 15.53 6.87 7.52
CA THR A 81 15.65 7.08 6.07
C THR A 81 14.27 6.98 5.42
N GLN A 82 13.84 8.06 4.77
CA GLN A 82 12.57 8.11 4.06
C GLN A 82 12.73 7.71 2.59
N PHE A 83 11.72 7.05 2.05
CA PHE A 83 11.65 6.61 0.65
C PHE A 83 10.29 6.97 0.04
N GLU A 84 10.32 7.49 -1.18
CA GLU A 84 9.16 7.49 -2.06
C GLU A 84 9.19 6.20 -2.88
N ILE A 85 8.10 5.45 -2.86
CA ILE A 85 8.01 4.13 -3.45
C ILE A 85 7.05 4.18 -4.65
N ASP A 86 7.55 3.65 -5.76
CA ASP A 86 6.74 3.22 -6.91
C ASP A 86 6.70 1.69 -6.95
N LEU A 87 5.50 1.12 -6.91
CA LEU A 87 5.24 -0.32 -6.95
C LEU A 87 4.50 -0.74 -8.24
N ALA A 88 4.52 0.09 -9.29
CA ALA A 88 3.88 -0.23 -10.56
C ALA A 88 4.36 -1.57 -11.17
N GLU A 89 5.63 -1.93 -10.95
CA GLU A 89 6.25 -3.17 -11.42
C GLU A 89 6.16 -4.32 -10.38
N GLY A 90 5.46 -4.12 -9.26
CA GLY A 90 5.30 -5.13 -8.21
C GLY A 90 6.53 -5.34 -7.31
N GLU A 91 7.58 -4.56 -7.50
CA GLU A 91 8.76 -4.56 -6.64
C GLU A 91 9.36 -3.16 -6.47
N PHE A 92 10.13 -2.99 -5.41
CA PHE A 92 10.93 -1.79 -5.15
C PHE A 92 12.28 -2.21 -4.58
N SER A 93 13.34 -1.51 -4.97
CA SER A 93 14.66 -1.66 -4.37
C SER A 93 15.36 -0.32 -4.22
N ALA A 94 16.05 -0.14 -3.10
CA ALA A 94 16.81 1.05 -2.79
C ALA A 94 17.97 0.74 -1.84
N TYR A 95 18.77 1.75 -1.53
CA TYR A 95 19.82 1.66 -0.53
C TYR A 95 19.49 2.57 0.65
N CYS A 96 19.42 2.01 1.86
CA CYS A 96 19.29 2.82 3.06
C CYS A 96 20.66 3.37 3.47
N VAL A 97 20.82 4.69 3.36
CA VAL A 97 22.08 5.37 3.68
C VAL A 97 22.45 5.25 5.16
N GLU A 98 21.50 5.49 6.06
CA GLU A 98 21.75 5.41 7.51
C GLU A 98 22.05 3.98 7.97
N GLY A 99 21.32 3.00 7.42
CA GLY A 99 21.53 1.59 7.71
C GLY A 99 22.72 0.97 6.99
N LYS A 100 23.24 1.63 5.95
CA LYS A 100 24.29 1.14 5.05
C LYS A 100 24.00 -0.24 4.48
N VAL A 101 22.74 -0.49 4.11
CA VAL A 101 22.26 -1.77 3.60
C VAL A 101 21.26 -1.58 2.45
N PRO A 102 21.23 -2.50 1.48
CA PRO A 102 20.15 -2.54 0.49
C PRO A 102 18.83 -2.90 1.15
N VAL A 103 17.74 -2.35 0.63
CA VAL A 103 16.36 -2.62 1.05
C VAL A 103 15.53 -2.95 -0.19
N SER A 104 14.54 -3.83 -0.03
CA SER A 104 13.63 -4.18 -1.10
C SER A 104 12.25 -4.52 -0.57
N LEU A 105 11.23 -4.26 -1.38
CA LEU A 105 9.86 -4.70 -1.16
C LEU A 105 9.41 -5.50 -2.38
N SER A 106 8.82 -6.67 -2.17
CA SER A 106 8.36 -7.55 -3.24
C SER A 106 7.39 -8.60 -2.67
N GLY A 107 6.77 -9.40 -3.56
CA GLY A 107 5.90 -10.50 -3.16
C GLY A 107 4.57 -10.03 -2.56
N PHE A 108 4.04 -8.91 -3.07
CA PHE A 108 2.76 -8.38 -2.62
C PHE A 108 1.61 -9.27 -3.10
N GLU A 109 0.71 -9.61 -2.18
CA GLU A 109 -0.54 -10.29 -2.48
C GLU A 109 -1.70 -9.42 -2.00
N VAL A 110 -2.75 -9.33 -2.82
CA VAL A 110 -3.96 -8.60 -2.46
C VAL A 110 -5.11 -9.59 -2.38
N LYS A 111 -5.77 -9.60 -1.23
CA LYS A 111 -7.06 -10.26 -1.05
C LYS A 111 -8.12 -9.17 -0.97
N LEU A 112 -8.99 -9.13 -1.96
CA LEU A 112 -10.25 -8.39 -1.88
C LEU A 112 -11.27 -9.32 -1.22
N GLY A 113 -11.87 -8.85 -0.13
CA GLY A 113 -12.80 -9.61 0.71
C GLY A 113 -14.25 -9.51 0.24
#